data_AF-A0A2S8F659-F1
#
_entry.id   AF-A0A2S8F659-F1
#
_cell.length_a   1.000
_cell.length_b   1.000
_cell.length_c   1.000
_cell.angle_alpha   90.00
_cell.angle_beta   90.00
_cell.angle_gamma   90.00
#
_symmetry.space_group_name_H-M   'P 1'
#
loop_
_entity.id
_entity.type
_entity.pdbx_description
1 polymer ?
#
loop_
_entity_poly.entity_id
_entity_poly.type
_entity_poly.pdbx_seq_one_letter_code
_entity_poly.pdbx_strand_id
1 'polypeptide(L)'
;MSFYEYWCEQYDPQPVGNVELNTEHVAQRNEWVVFFKLIAASLMAAGLFWLPFHFLPLTGWHSVVVAAGIALIYVGLAFFFIPEANTDNLGWVGGMVDDPFHISDDWNRSLMFFNAVLGPGRFIAGTMLDVACLLGVTQSDPIPMTDQYYRQQMGYADDYTTANATMIELPIQQDEIAASDISREEANQKRYGLSSARFLINDDE
;
A
#
# COMPACT_ATOMS: atom_id res chain seq x y z
N MET A 1 -17.65 2.17 24.23
CA MET A 1 -18.44 3.37 24.62
C MET A 1 -18.93 3.31 26.06
N SER A 2 -17.96 3.37 26.97
CA SER A 2 -18.17 3.75 28.35
C SER A 2 -18.25 5.27 28.48
N PHE A 3 -19.00 5.78 29.47
CA PHE A 3 -19.01 7.21 29.81
C PHE A 3 -17.60 7.72 30.20
N TYR A 4 -16.76 6.81 30.68
CA TYR A 4 -15.40 7.10 31.10
C TYR A 4 -14.47 7.42 29.93
N GLU A 5 -14.53 6.62 28.84
CA GLU A 5 -13.78 6.86 27.60
C GLU A 5 -14.11 8.26 27.02
N TYR A 6 -15.40 8.61 27.00
CA TYR A 6 -15.84 9.92 26.51
C TYR A 6 -15.28 11.08 27.33
N TRP A 7 -15.18 10.92 28.65
CA TRP A 7 -14.66 11.95 29.54
C TRP A 7 -13.14 12.11 29.36
N CYS A 8 -12.38 11.01 29.27
CA CYS A 8 -10.93 11.03 29.08
C CYS A 8 -10.52 11.67 27.74
N GLU A 9 -11.24 11.37 26.65
CA GLU A 9 -10.97 11.93 25.31
C GLU A 9 -11.09 13.47 25.27
N GLN A 10 -11.91 14.08 26.14
CA GLN A 10 -12.02 15.55 26.19
C GLN A 10 -10.76 16.23 26.73
N TYR A 11 -9.96 15.51 27.54
CA TYR A 11 -8.74 16.04 28.13
C TYR A 11 -7.52 15.80 27.25
N ASP A 12 -7.47 14.67 26.55
CA ASP A 12 -6.38 14.30 25.65
C ASP A 12 -6.94 13.69 24.34
N PRO A 13 -7.32 14.53 23.36
CA PRO A 13 -7.85 14.06 22.10
C PRO A 13 -6.75 13.40 21.28
N GLN A 14 -6.88 12.11 21.03
CA GLN A 14 -5.92 11.36 20.23
C GLN A 14 -6.32 11.41 18.75
N PRO A 15 -5.37 11.25 17.82
CA PRO A 15 -5.66 11.36 16.41
C PRO A 15 -6.56 10.21 15.94
N VAL A 16 -7.57 10.57 15.15
CA VAL A 16 -8.56 9.65 14.58
C VAL A 16 -8.30 9.43 13.09
N GLY A 17 -8.56 8.21 12.65
CA GLY A 17 -8.56 7.85 11.24
C GLY A 17 -9.67 8.53 10.44
N ASN A 18 -9.54 8.42 9.13
CA ASN A 18 -10.37 9.06 8.11
C ASN A 18 -11.07 8.00 7.26
N VAL A 19 -12.19 8.36 6.62
CA VAL A 19 -12.73 7.61 5.48
C VAL A 19 -12.59 8.49 4.25
N GLU A 20 -11.62 8.17 3.40
CA GLU A 20 -11.43 8.85 2.12
C GLU A 20 -12.42 8.31 1.08
N LEU A 21 -12.93 9.21 0.25
CA LEU A 21 -13.73 8.85 -0.91
C LEU A 21 -12.84 8.73 -2.13
N ASN A 22 -12.67 7.49 -2.61
CA ASN A 22 -11.91 7.26 -3.82
C ASN A 22 -12.68 7.75 -5.04
N THR A 23 -12.10 8.70 -5.77
CA THR A 23 -12.64 9.18 -7.04
C THR A 23 -11.75 8.85 -8.22
N GLU A 24 -10.53 8.39 -7.95
CA GLU A 24 -9.49 8.19 -8.96
C GLU A 24 -9.17 6.70 -9.14
N HIS A 25 -8.81 6.32 -10.36
CA HIS A 25 -8.32 4.98 -10.66
C HIS A 25 -7.07 5.01 -11.53
N VAL A 26 -5.98 4.54 -10.94
CA VAL A 26 -4.69 4.31 -11.61
C VAL A 26 -4.64 2.89 -12.15
N ALA A 27 -4.81 2.74 -13.47
CA ALA A 27 -4.80 1.43 -14.11
C ALA A 27 -3.38 0.85 -14.25
N GLN A 28 -3.28 -0.47 -14.11
CA GLN A 28 -2.04 -1.21 -14.34
C GLN A 28 -1.75 -1.37 -15.83
N ARG A 29 -0.53 -1.02 -16.27
CA ARG A 29 -0.12 -1.11 -17.69
C ARG A 29 0.33 -2.51 -18.12
N ASN A 30 0.77 -3.34 -17.18
CA ASN A 30 1.30 -4.66 -17.52
C ASN A 30 0.14 -5.67 -17.67
N GLU A 31 -0.09 -6.13 -18.90
CA GLU A 31 -1.17 -7.07 -19.25
C GLU A 31 -1.14 -8.35 -18.41
N TRP A 32 0.04 -8.88 -18.10
CA TRP A 32 0.18 -10.09 -17.28
C TRP A 32 -0.28 -9.87 -15.85
N VAL A 33 0.02 -8.70 -15.27
CA VAL A 33 -0.44 -8.34 -13.93
C VAL A 33 -1.96 -8.23 -13.92
N VAL A 34 -2.55 -7.59 -14.93
CA VAL A 34 -4.01 -7.48 -15.07
C VAL A 34 -4.65 -8.87 -15.20
N PHE A 35 -4.04 -9.77 -15.98
CA PHE A 35 -4.52 -11.15 -16.12
C PHE A 35 -4.52 -11.93 -14.81
N PHE A 36 -3.43 -11.88 -14.04
CA PHE A 36 -3.38 -12.53 -12.72
C PHE A 36 -4.36 -11.92 -11.73
N LYS A 37 -4.49 -10.59 -11.73
CA LYS A 37 -5.51 -9.89 -10.94
C LYS A 37 -6.91 -10.36 -11.32
N LEU A 38 -7.19 -10.53 -12.62
CA LEU A 38 -8.49 -10.98 -13.11
C LEU A 38 -8.85 -12.38 -12.62
N ILE A 39 -7.89 -13.32 -12.61
CA ILE A 39 -8.10 -14.66 -12.04
C ILE A 39 -8.43 -14.56 -10.54
N ALA A 40 -7.61 -13.82 -9.78
CA ALA A 40 -7.83 -13.65 -8.35
C ALA A 40 -9.17 -12.96 -8.04
N ALA A 41 -9.51 -11.91 -8.79
CA ALA A 41 -10.77 -11.18 -8.65
C ALA A 41 -11.97 -12.06 -9.01
N SER A 42 -11.85 -12.93 -10.03
CA SER A 42 -12.90 -13.87 -10.41
C SER A 42 -13.17 -14.89 -9.30
N LEU A 43 -12.12 -15.42 -8.66
CA LEU A 43 -12.26 -16.32 -7.52
C LEU A 43 -12.90 -15.62 -6.31
N MET A 44 -12.47 -14.40 -6.00
CA MET A 44 -13.07 -13.60 -4.92
C MET A 44 -14.54 -13.26 -5.20
N ALA A 45 -14.87 -12.85 -6.43
CA ALA A 45 -16.24 -12.56 -6.85
C ALA A 45 -17.13 -13.80 -6.78
N ALA A 46 -16.62 -14.97 -7.19
CA ALA A 46 -17.34 -16.23 -7.06
C ALA A 46 -17.64 -16.56 -5.59
N GLY A 47 -16.66 -16.38 -4.68
CA GLY A 47 -16.87 -16.55 -3.24
C GLY A 47 -17.89 -15.57 -2.66
N LEU A 48 -17.81 -14.29 -3.06
CA LEU A 48 -18.74 -13.24 -2.64
C LEU A 48 -20.17 -13.50 -3.13
N PHE A 49 -20.34 -14.03 -4.34
CA PHE A 49 -21.64 -14.42 -4.89
C PHE A 49 -22.20 -15.68 -4.20
N TRP A 50 -21.34 -16.65 -3.90
CA TRP A 50 -21.74 -17.93 -3.31
C TRP A 50 -22.39 -17.76 -1.93
N LEU A 51 -21.87 -16.86 -1.09
CA LEU A 51 -22.37 -16.58 0.26
C LEU A 51 -23.87 -16.24 0.28
N PRO A 52 -24.34 -15.13 -0.33
CA PRO A 52 -25.76 -14.79 -0.34
C PRO A 52 -26.60 -15.80 -1.12
N PHE A 53 -26.07 -16.42 -2.18
CA PHE A 53 -26.78 -17.43 -2.94
C PHE A 53 -27.13 -18.67 -2.09
N HIS A 54 -26.24 -19.08 -1.18
CA HIS A 54 -26.44 -20.25 -0.33
C HIS A 54 -27.29 -19.95 0.93
N PHE A 55 -27.11 -18.78 1.55
CA PHE A 55 -27.75 -18.46 2.82
C PHE A 55 -29.12 -17.79 2.71
N LEU A 56 -29.48 -17.24 1.55
CA LEU A 56 -30.80 -16.62 1.35
C LEU A 56 -31.85 -17.69 0.98
N PRO A 57 -33.04 -17.68 1.62
CA PRO A 57 -34.11 -18.63 1.33
C PRO A 57 -34.89 -18.26 0.05
N LEU A 58 -34.17 -17.98 -1.03
CA LEU A 58 -34.70 -17.63 -2.35
C LEU A 58 -34.42 -18.79 -3.31
N THR A 59 -35.37 -19.07 -4.20
CA THR A 59 -35.25 -20.17 -5.17
C THR A 59 -35.21 -19.68 -6.61
N GLY A 60 -34.50 -20.42 -7.46
CA GLY A 60 -34.41 -20.16 -8.90
C GLY A 60 -33.65 -18.88 -9.24
N TRP A 61 -34.14 -18.15 -10.25
CA TRP A 61 -33.48 -16.93 -10.76
C TRP A 61 -33.47 -15.75 -9.77
N HIS A 62 -34.41 -15.72 -8.82
CA HIS A 62 -34.47 -14.63 -7.83
C HIS A 62 -33.23 -14.63 -6.92
N SER A 63 -32.72 -15.80 -6.52
CA SER A 63 -31.51 -15.87 -5.69
C SER A 63 -30.29 -15.38 -6.46
N VAL A 64 -30.16 -15.71 -7.75
CA VAL A 64 -29.06 -15.25 -8.61
C VAL A 64 -29.07 -13.72 -8.73
N VAL A 65 -30.23 -13.13 -9.04
CA VAL A 65 -30.35 -11.67 -9.20
C VAL A 65 -30.06 -10.95 -7.88
N VAL A 66 -30.58 -11.44 -6.76
CA VAL A 66 -30.35 -10.84 -5.44
C VAL A 66 -28.89 -10.99 -5.01
N ALA A 67 -28.29 -12.17 -5.16
CA ALA A 67 -26.89 -12.41 -4.83
C ALA A 67 -25.95 -11.53 -5.68
N ALA A 68 -26.20 -11.43 -6.98
CA ALA A 68 -25.45 -10.54 -7.88
C ALA A 68 -25.63 -9.07 -7.50
N GLY A 69 -26.85 -8.65 -7.14
CA GLY A 69 -27.14 -7.29 -6.68
C GLY A 69 -26.39 -6.94 -5.40
N ILE A 70 -26.39 -7.83 -4.40
CA ILE A 70 -25.64 -7.65 -3.15
C ILE A 70 -24.14 -7.54 -3.44
N ALA A 71 -23.59 -8.42 -4.29
CA ALA A 71 -22.18 -8.40 -4.66
C ALA A 71 -21.80 -7.08 -5.37
N LEU A 72 -22.63 -6.61 -6.31
CA LEU A 72 -22.40 -5.33 -7.01
C LEU A 72 -22.45 -4.13 -6.07
N ILE A 73 -23.42 -4.08 -5.16
CA ILE A 73 -23.52 -3.00 -4.16
C ILE A 73 -22.27 -3.01 -3.27
N TYR A 74 -21.86 -4.18 -2.78
CA TYR A 74 -20.66 -4.31 -1.96
C TYR A 74 -19.40 -3.87 -2.70
N VAL A 75 -19.20 -4.32 -3.95
CA VAL A 75 -18.03 -3.93 -4.77
C VAL A 75 -18.03 -2.43 -5.04
N GLY A 76 -19.21 -1.84 -5.31
CA GLY A 76 -19.37 -0.40 -5.51
C GLY A 76 -19.03 0.39 -4.23
N LEU A 77 -19.58 0.01 -3.09
CA LEU A 77 -19.27 0.65 -1.80
C LEU A 77 -17.79 0.51 -1.46
N ALA A 78 -17.24 -0.68 -1.62
CA ALA A 78 -15.83 -0.94 -1.39
C ALA A 78 -14.94 -0.05 -2.27
N PHE A 79 -15.29 0.13 -3.55
CA PHE A 79 -14.54 1.00 -4.45
C PHE A 79 -14.47 2.45 -3.94
N PHE A 80 -15.59 3.02 -3.50
CA PHE A 80 -15.66 4.42 -3.09
C PHE A 80 -15.12 4.67 -1.69
N PHE A 81 -15.32 3.77 -0.73
CA PHE A 81 -14.95 4.01 0.66
C PHE A 81 -13.58 3.42 1.00
N ILE A 82 -12.61 4.29 1.29
CA ILE A 82 -11.26 3.93 1.75
C ILE A 82 -11.14 4.29 3.24
N PRO A 83 -11.43 3.36 4.15
CA PRO A 83 -11.16 3.58 5.57
C PRO A 83 -9.66 3.55 5.84
N GLU A 84 -9.13 4.65 6.37
CA GLU A 84 -7.75 4.84 6.78
C GLU A 84 -7.70 4.94 8.30
N ALA A 85 -7.37 3.83 8.97
CA ALA A 85 -7.16 3.82 10.40
C ALA A 85 -5.83 4.51 10.75
N ASN A 86 -5.81 5.29 11.84
CA ASN A 86 -4.54 5.75 12.38
C ASN A 86 -3.92 4.62 13.22
N THR A 87 -2.83 4.03 12.73
CA THR A 87 -2.17 2.91 13.39
C THR A 87 -1.35 3.29 14.62
N ASP A 88 -1.04 4.57 14.78
CA ASP A 88 -0.29 5.07 15.94
C ASP A 88 -1.16 5.09 17.21
N ASN A 89 -2.49 5.02 17.03
CA ASN A 89 -3.49 5.05 18.09
C ASN A 89 -4.45 3.84 17.98
N LEU A 90 -3.87 2.63 18.08
CA LEU A 90 -4.58 1.35 18.14
C LEU A 90 -4.46 0.69 19.53
N GLY A 91 -4.37 1.48 20.60
CA GLY A 91 -4.22 0.94 21.95
C GLY A 91 -2.94 0.12 22.14
N TRP A 92 -2.99 -0.89 23.02
CA TRP A 92 -1.78 -1.61 23.43
C TRP A 92 -1.49 -2.81 22.53
N VAL A 93 -0.19 -3.08 22.32
CA VAL A 93 0.30 -4.18 21.46
C VAL A 93 -0.21 -4.03 20.00
N GLY A 94 -0.32 -2.78 19.52
CA GLY A 94 -0.66 -2.48 18.13
C GLY A 94 -2.06 -2.95 17.71
N GLY A 95 -3.07 -2.77 18.56
CA GLY A 95 -4.46 -3.11 18.23
C GLY A 95 -4.98 -4.40 18.84
N MET A 96 -4.19 -5.12 19.65
CA MET A 96 -4.65 -6.39 20.24
C MET A 96 -5.38 -6.21 21.57
N VAL A 97 -5.06 -5.16 22.32
CA VAL A 97 -5.70 -4.85 23.61
C VAL A 97 -6.31 -3.47 23.52
N ASP A 98 -7.60 -3.42 23.80
CA ASP A 98 -8.42 -2.21 23.86
C ASP A 98 -7.85 -1.22 24.88
N ASP A 99 -7.73 0.05 24.48
CA ASP A 99 -7.43 1.12 25.43
C ASP A 99 -8.75 1.62 26.07
N PRO A 100 -9.01 1.33 27.35
CA PRO A 100 -10.26 1.69 28.01
C PRO A 100 -10.41 3.20 28.26
N PHE A 101 -9.44 4.03 27.88
CA PHE A 101 -9.42 5.47 28.11
C PHE A 101 -9.76 6.30 26.87
N HIS A 102 -9.67 5.74 25.65
CA HIS A 102 -9.75 6.54 24.41
C HIS A 102 -10.79 5.99 23.43
N ILE A 103 -11.79 6.81 23.08
CA ILE A 103 -12.82 6.46 22.07
C ILE A 103 -12.21 6.37 20.67
N SER A 104 -11.15 7.14 20.44
CA SER A 104 -10.43 7.15 19.17
C SER A 104 -9.80 5.79 18.82
N ASP A 105 -9.45 4.96 19.81
CA ASP A 105 -8.98 3.58 19.60
C ASP A 105 -10.08 2.68 19.00
N ASP A 106 -11.26 2.67 19.63
CA ASP A 106 -12.46 1.98 19.15
C ASP A 106 -12.78 2.36 17.69
N TRP A 107 -12.68 3.65 17.37
CA TRP A 107 -12.89 4.15 16.02
C TRP A 107 -11.84 3.66 15.03
N ASN A 108 -10.54 3.76 15.37
CA ASN A 108 -9.45 3.29 14.52
C ASN A 108 -9.51 1.78 14.28
N ARG A 109 -9.83 0.98 15.30
CA ARG A 109 -10.03 -0.47 15.16
C ARG A 109 -11.23 -0.78 14.27
N SER A 110 -12.32 -0.02 14.38
CA SER A 110 -13.47 -0.16 13.48
C SER A 110 -13.10 0.15 12.03
N LEU A 111 -12.31 1.20 11.77
CA LEU A 111 -11.80 1.54 10.44
C LEU A 111 -10.90 0.44 9.89
N MET A 112 -10.02 -0.14 10.71
CA MET A 112 -9.18 -1.27 10.32
C MET A 112 -10.02 -2.50 9.93
N PHE A 113 -11.06 -2.79 10.71
CA PHE A 113 -12.03 -3.84 10.39
C PHE A 113 -12.74 -3.56 9.08
N PHE A 114 -13.25 -2.35 8.85
CA PHE A 114 -13.87 -1.97 7.58
C PHE A 114 -12.90 -2.06 6.41
N ASN A 115 -11.63 -1.70 6.61
CA ASN A 115 -10.60 -1.85 5.57
C ASN A 115 -10.41 -3.32 5.18
N ALA A 116 -10.31 -4.21 6.16
CA ALA A 116 -10.21 -5.65 5.92
C ALA A 116 -11.47 -6.20 5.22
N VAL A 117 -12.66 -5.74 5.62
CA VAL A 117 -13.94 -6.17 5.04
C VAL A 117 -14.14 -5.64 3.63
N LEU A 118 -13.76 -4.40 3.32
CA LEU A 118 -13.93 -3.78 2.00
C LEU A 118 -12.79 -4.09 1.03
N GLY A 119 -11.63 -4.52 1.54
CA GLY A 119 -10.44 -4.83 0.74
C GLY A 119 -10.69 -5.77 -0.45
N PRO A 120 -11.37 -6.93 -0.28
CA PRO A 120 -11.68 -7.81 -1.40
C PRO A 120 -12.54 -7.14 -2.47
N GLY A 121 -13.56 -6.37 -2.08
CA GLY A 121 -14.40 -5.61 -3.00
C GLY A 121 -13.62 -4.57 -3.80
N ARG A 122 -12.70 -3.84 -3.14
CA ARG A 122 -11.79 -2.89 -3.80
C ARG A 122 -10.90 -3.55 -4.82
N PHE A 123 -10.35 -4.72 -4.47
CA PHE A 123 -9.50 -5.47 -5.37
C PHE A 123 -10.26 -5.89 -6.64
N ILE A 124 -11.49 -6.37 -6.48
CA ILE A 124 -12.37 -6.74 -7.61
C ILE A 124 -12.67 -5.50 -8.47
N ALA A 125 -13.13 -4.40 -7.86
CA ALA A 125 -13.46 -3.17 -8.58
C ALA A 125 -12.28 -2.62 -9.37
N GLY A 126 -11.10 -2.50 -8.73
CA GLY A 126 -9.88 -2.02 -9.39
C GLY A 126 -9.45 -2.93 -10.53
N THR A 127 -9.63 -4.24 -10.41
CA THR A 127 -9.30 -5.18 -11.49
C THR A 127 -10.27 -5.06 -12.67
N MET A 128 -11.56 -4.84 -12.41
CA MET A 128 -12.53 -4.62 -13.49
C MET A 128 -12.22 -3.33 -14.26
N LEU A 129 -11.80 -2.27 -13.56
CA LEU A 129 -11.38 -1.02 -14.18
C LEU A 129 -10.06 -1.17 -14.95
N ASP A 130 -9.10 -1.94 -14.45
CA ASP A 130 -7.86 -2.27 -15.18
C ASP A 130 -8.19 -2.95 -16.52
N VAL A 131 -9.09 -3.94 -16.51
CA VAL A 131 -9.52 -4.66 -17.72
C VAL A 131 -10.28 -3.71 -18.65
N ALA A 132 -11.17 -2.87 -18.13
CA ALA A 132 -11.87 -1.87 -18.93
C ALA A 132 -10.91 -0.87 -19.61
N CYS A 133 -9.85 -0.47 -18.92
CA CYS A 133 -8.78 0.37 -19.48
C CYS A 133 -7.98 -0.38 -20.56
N LEU A 134 -7.63 -1.65 -20.33
CA LEU A 134 -6.91 -2.48 -21.30
C LEU A 134 -7.73 -2.71 -22.58
N LEU A 135 -9.05 -2.86 -22.45
CA LEU A 135 -9.97 -2.97 -23.58
C LEU A 135 -10.28 -1.62 -24.26
N GLY A 136 -9.78 -0.50 -23.72
CA GLY A 136 -10.03 0.85 -24.24
C GLY A 136 -11.45 1.36 -24.01
N VAL A 137 -12.20 0.78 -23.07
CA VAL A 137 -13.55 1.23 -22.69
C VAL A 137 -13.48 2.47 -21.81
N THR A 138 -12.52 2.51 -20.90
CA THR A 138 -12.27 3.63 -19.98
C THR A 138 -10.86 4.15 -20.14
N GLN A 139 -10.65 5.43 -19.86
CA GLN A 139 -9.31 5.99 -19.73
C GLN A 139 -8.93 5.94 -18.26
N SER A 140 -7.72 5.46 -17.97
CA SER A 140 -7.15 5.57 -16.63
C SER A 140 -6.88 7.05 -16.34
N ASP A 141 -7.05 7.46 -15.10
CA ASP A 141 -6.58 8.79 -14.71
C ASP A 141 -5.08 8.87 -14.99
N PRO A 142 -4.59 10.02 -15.50
CA PRO A 142 -3.18 10.18 -15.77
C PRO A 142 -2.47 10.00 -14.44
N ILE A 143 -1.74 8.89 -14.31
CA ILE A 143 -0.86 8.69 -13.17
C ILE A 143 0.02 9.94 -13.15
N PRO A 144 0.07 10.68 -12.04
CA PRO A 144 1.08 11.68 -11.90
C PRO A 144 2.37 10.93 -11.51
N MET A 145 2.84 10.08 -12.43
CA MET A 145 4.09 9.31 -12.36
C MET A 145 5.21 10.02 -13.11
N THR A 146 5.00 11.27 -13.51
CA THR A 146 6.13 12.16 -13.70
C THR A 146 6.82 12.28 -12.34
N ASP A 147 8.14 12.04 -12.32
CA ASP A 147 9.03 12.30 -11.18
C ASP A 147 8.72 13.64 -10.50
N GLN A 148 8.26 14.63 -11.28
CA GLN A 148 7.78 15.94 -10.83
C GLN A 148 6.65 15.88 -9.80
N TYR A 149 5.65 15.01 -9.94
CA TYR A 149 4.55 14.94 -8.96
C TYR A 149 5.02 14.35 -7.62
N TYR A 150 5.81 13.27 -7.67
CA TYR A 150 6.41 12.71 -6.44
C TYR A 150 7.31 13.74 -5.75
N ARG A 151 8.08 14.52 -6.51
CA ARG A 151 8.88 15.62 -5.99
C ARG A 151 8.03 16.70 -5.33
N GLN A 152 6.94 17.09 -5.98
CA GLN A 152 6.03 18.12 -5.48
C GLN A 152 5.32 17.68 -4.19
N GLN A 153 4.88 16.43 -4.10
CA GLN A 153 4.22 15.88 -2.91
C GLN A 153 5.20 15.67 -1.74
N MET A 154 6.46 15.31 -2.03
CA MET A 154 7.51 15.11 -1.02
C MET A 154 8.20 16.42 -0.59
N GLY A 155 7.77 17.57 -1.13
CA GLY A 155 8.34 18.88 -0.80
C GLY A 155 9.78 19.08 -1.32
N TYR A 156 10.21 18.35 -2.35
CA TYR A 156 11.47 18.64 -3.01
C TYR A 156 11.32 19.95 -3.79
N ALA A 157 12.13 20.96 -3.44
CA ALA A 157 12.17 22.21 -4.18
C ALA A 157 12.52 21.95 -5.65
N ASP A 158 11.75 22.57 -6.57
CA ASP A 158 11.83 22.43 -8.02
C ASP A 158 13.18 22.84 -8.67
N ASP A 159 14.16 23.28 -7.88
CA ASP A 159 15.41 23.88 -8.37
C ASP A 159 16.51 22.88 -8.78
N TYR A 160 16.31 21.57 -8.64
CA TYR A 160 17.25 20.58 -9.15
C TYR A 160 16.90 20.18 -10.59
N THR A 161 17.17 21.09 -11.52
CA THR A 161 17.21 20.77 -12.94
C THR A 161 18.29 19.72 -13.20
N THR A 162 17.89 18.50 -13.55
CA THR A 162 18.80 17.46 -14.08
C THR A 162 19.42 17.86 -15.43
N ALA A 163 19.01 18.99 -16.01
CA ALA A 163 19.62 19.58 -17.20
C ALA A 163 21.11 19.91 -17.03
N ASN A 164 21.61 20.06 -15.80
CA ASN A 164 23.04 20.25 -15.51
C ASN A 164 23.71 19.06 -14.83
N ALA A 165 23.01 17.92 -14.68
CA ALA A 165 23.68 16.68 -14.32
C ALA A 165 24.41 16.16 -15.58
N THR A 166 25.55 16.77 -15.91
CA THR A 166 26.56 16.09 -16.71
C THR A 166 26.81 14.75 -16.02
N MET A 167 26.57 13.63 -16.70
CA MET A 167 27.27 12.39 -16.37
C MET A 167 28.75 12.73 -16.44
N ILE A 168 29.32 13.13 -15.30
CA ILE A 168 30.75 12.98 -15.09
C ILE A 168 30.87 11.48 -14.94
N GLU A 169 31.10 10.79 -16.06
CA GLU A 169 31.69 9.47 -16.01
C GLU A 169 32.86 9.62 -15.04
N LEU A 170 32.75 8.98 -13.87
CA LEU A 170 33.89 8.89 -12.97
C LEU A 170 35.02 8.37 -13.84
N PRO A 171 36.15 9.10 -13.96
CA PRO A 171 37.24 8.67 -14.81
C PRO A 171 37.52 7.22 -14.44
N ILE A 172 37.43 6.33 -15.43
CA ILE A 172 37.79 4.94 -15.26
C ILE A 172 39.30 4.94 -15.02
N GLN A 173 39.70 5.24 -13.80
CA GLN A 173 41.07 5.15 -13.31
C GLN A 173 41.30 3.68 -12.93
N GLN A 174 41.04 2.78 -13.88
CA GLN A 174 41.40 1.36 -13.75
C GLN A 174 42.85 1.11 -14.17
N ASP A 175 43.49 2.05 -14.89
CA ASP A 175 44.82 1.81 -15.44
C ASP A 175 45.98 2.06 -14.45
N GLU A 176 45.78 2.81 -13.36
CA GLU A 176 46.85 3.01 -12.35
C GLU A 176 46.91 1.93 -11.27
N ILE A 177 45.81 1.19 -11.03
CA ILE A 177 45.81 0.13 -10.01
C ILE A 177 46.43 -1.17 -10.55
N ALA A 178 46.45 -1.37 -11.86
CA ALA A 178 47.10 -2.52 -12.49
C ALA A 178 48.64 -2.44 -12.47
N ALA A 179 49.23 -1.27 -12.17
CA ALA A 179 50.68 -1.05 -12.17
C ALA A 179 51.32 -1.07 -10.77
N SER A 180 50.52 -1.16 -9.71
CA SER A 180 51.03 -1.23 -8.34
C SER A 180 50.72 -2.61 -7.76
N ASP A 181 51.73 -3.36 -7.31
CA ASP A 181 51.67 -4.67 -6.62
C ASP A 181 50.91 -4.63 -5.27
N ILE A 182 50.09 -3.61 -5.05
CA ILE A 182 49.35 -3.36 -3.82
C ILE A 182 48.05 -4.16 -3.90
N SER A 183 47.77 -4.97 -2.89
CA SER A 183 46.52 -5.73 -2.86
C SER A 183 45.31 -4.78 -2.88
N ARG A 184 44.22 -5.22 -3.51
CA ARG A 184 42.95 -4.46 -3.58
C ARG A 184 42.49 -3.96 -2.21
N GLU A 185 42.76 -4.72 -1.16
CA GLU A 185 42.38 -4.38 0.21
C GLU A 185 43.21 -3.22 0.76
N GLU A 186 44.53 -3.23 0.58
CA GLU A 186 45.40 -2.11 0.96
C GLU A 186 45.07 -0.82 0.22
N ALA A 187 44.76 -0.93 -1.08
CA ALA A 187 44.36 0.23 -1.88
C ALA A 187 43.07 0.88 -1.34
N ASN A 188 42.10 0.05 -0.95
CA ASN A 188 40.84 0.52 -0.35
C ASN A 188 41.05 1.10 1.06
N GLN A 189 41.89 0.46 1.87
CA GLN A 189 42.22 0.93 3.22
C GLN A 189 42.89 2.30 3.19
N LYS A 190 43.80 2.52 2.23
CA LYS A 190 44.49 3.79 2.04
C LYS A 190 43.57 4.88 1.50
N ARG A 191 42.62 4.53 0.62
CA ARG A 191 41.73 5.49 -0.05
C ARG A 191 40.57 5.94 0.83
N TYR A 192 40.03 5.05 1.65
CA TYR A 192 38.83 5.34 2.45
C TYR A 192 39.11 5.44 3.95
N GLY A 193 40.33 5.16 4.42
CA GLY A 193 40.68 5.17 5.84
C GLY A 193 39.93 4.11 6.66
N LEU A 194 39.19 3.22 6.00
CA LEU A 194 38.44 2.14 6.60
C LEU A 194 39.41 1.00 6.86
N SER A 195 40.00 0.96 8.05
CA SER A 195 40.58 -0.28 8.56
C SER A 195 39.45 -1.31 8.54
N SER A 196 39.57 -2.34 7.71
CA SER A 196 38.58 -3.41 7.65
C SER A 196 38.38 -3.90 9.08
N ALA A 197 37.17 -3.68 9.60
CA ALA A 197 36.73 -4.32 10.82
C ALA A 197 36.61 -5.81 10.49
N ARG A 198 37.75 -6.49 10.55
CA ARG A 198 37.84 -7.93 10.50
C ARG A 198 37.01 -8.40 11.68
N PHE A 199 35.82 -8.91 11.40
CA PHE A 199 35.00 -9.62 12.37
C PHE A 199 35.88 -10.73 12.95
N LEU A 200 36.44 -10.47 14.13
CA LEU A 200 37.00 -11.49 15.00
C LEU A 200 35.79 -12.28 15.49
N ILE A 201 35.42 -13.31 14.75
CA ILE A 201 34.71 -14.44 15.31
C ILE A 201 35.76 -15.11 16.21
N ASN A 202 35.68 -14.82 17.52
CA ASN A 202 36.33 -15.63 18.54
C ASN A 202 35.65 -17.00 18.52
N ASP A 203 36.27 -17.96 17.84
CA ASP A 203 36.13 -19.37 18.18
C ASP A 203 37.07 -19.62 19.37
N ASP A 204 36.56 -19.44 20.58
CA ASP A 204 37.20 -19.98 21.79
C ASP A 204 36.45 -21.28 22.17
N GLU A 205 37.16 -22.40 22.03
CA GLU A 205 36.94 -23.67 22.74
C GLU A 205 37.30 -23.56 24.24
#